data_AF-A0A1W2E4Y9-F1
#
_entry.id   AF-A0A1W2E4Y9-F1
#
_cell.length_a   1.000
_cell.length_b   1.000
_cell.length_c   1.000
_cell.angle_alpha   90.00
_cell.angle_beta   90.00
_cell.angle_gamma   90.00
#
_symmetry.space_group_name_H-M   'P 1'
#
loop_
_entity.id
_entity.type
_entity.pdbx_description
1 polymer ?
#
loop_
_entity_poly.entity_id
_entity_poly.type
_entity_poly.pdbx_seq_one_letter_code
_entity_poly.pdbx_strand_id
1 'polypeptide(L)'
;MTVSIMANLEVKSKMSVRQFGVVMVSIMLGAQFVGLPTQLVPLAGQLAWVSVILGGGLFFGATWIMLKLADLYPNSDLTEYLPRLLGKWLGVGVIGVLVLLILVVTWVTQNQFSRVLVFFMFDRTPTDVIIMSMLAVVAYCALQDLGTIVRVAQFTFLVAVAMIGAIWSVGIFNFQPENLLPFWTNKPIGVLQATLSTWGTYGGYEIILLLFPLISQKRNKLVKVVGFGFIFITLVSVIVVVMTVGVITAETVKNESYPTLVVVRSVELPGTFIERLENYFLIAWIPLIFNSQALFVYVLAQIMTRLSGFADHRPWVLALVPLIYTGATLLDGLELSALAGKVLTLLGGVFSLGIIPLVYLYAKWKNQGVTAGER
;
A
#
# COMPACT_ATOMS: atom_id res chain seq x y z
N MET A 1 18.64 -31.41 -15.77
CA MET A 1 17.99 -31.62 -14.45
C MET A 1 17.62 -30.29 -13.76
N THR A 2 18.35 -29.20 -13.99
CA THR A 2 18.05 -27.82 -13.54
C THR A 2 16.78 -27.21 -14.16
N VAL A 3 16.45 -27.55 -15.41
CA VAL A 3 15.26 -27.01 -16.11
C VAL A 3 13.94 -27.55 -15.54
N SER A 4 13.89 -28.81 -15.06
CA SER A 4 12.64 -29.39 -14.55
C SER A 4 12.30 -28.97 -13.11
N ILE A 5 13.27 -28.43 -12.36
CA ILE A 5 13.04 -27.85 -11.02
C ILE A 5 12.52 -26.41 -11.16
N MET A 6 13.07 -25.61 -12.10
CA MET A 6 12.55 -24.27 -12.42
C MET A 6 11.10 -24.31 -12.93
N ALA A 7 10.77 -25.26 -13.81
CA ALA A 7 9.41 -25.40 -14.36
C ALA A 7 8.34 -25.71 -13.30
N ASN A 8 8.69 -26.38 -12.19
CA ASN A 8 7.75 -26.69 -11.10
C ASN A 8 7.47 -25.48 -10.18
N LEU A 9 8.35 -24.49 -10.14
CA LEU A 9 8.12 -23.21 -9.45
C LEU A 9 7.24 -22.25 -10.27
N GLU A 10 7.23 -22.38 -11.61
CA GLU A 10 6.44 -21.55 -12.53
C GLU A 10 4.93 -21.87 -12.53
N VAL A 11 4.52 -23.10 -12.17
CA VAL A 11 3.10 -23.50 -12.18
C VAL A 11 2.38 -23.11 -10.88
N LYS A 12 3.07 -23.08 -9.74
CA LYS A 12 2.51 -22.68 -8.42
C LYS A 12 2.51 -21.17 -8.15
N SER A 13 3.13 -20.37 -9.01
CA SER A 13 3.28 -18.92 -8.85
C SER A 13 2.31 -18.07 -9.66
N LYS A 14 1.42 -18.68 -10.47
CA LYS A 14 0.46 -17.95 -11.31
C LYS A 14 -0.74 -17.46 -10.52
N MET A 15 -1.11 -16.21 -10.76
CA MET A 15 -2.23 -15.53 -10.11
C MET A 15 -3.35 -15.21 -11.10
N SER A 16 -4.61 -15.36 -10.69
CA SER A 16 -5.74 -14.87 -11.47
C SER A 16 -5.85 -13.34 -11.38
N VAL A 17 -6.44 -12.71 -12.39
CA VAL A 17 -6.67 -11.24 -12.39
C VAL A 17 -7.47 -10.78 -11.17
N ARG A 18 -8.44 -11.60 -10.71
CA ARG A 18 -9.24 -11.29 -9.51
C ARG A 18 -8.42 -11.36 -8.23
N GLN A 19 -7.58 -12.40 -8.10
CA GLN A 19 -6.63 -12.52 -6.99
C GLN A 19 -5.70 -11.31 -6.94
N PHE A 20 -5.19 -10.87 -8.09
CA PHE A 20 -4.33 -9.69 -8.17
C PHE A 20 -5.06 -8.43 -7.70
N GLY A 21 -6.31 -8.22 -8.13
CA GLY A 21 -7.13 -7.11 -7.65
C GLY A 21 -7.31 -7.12 -6.13
N VAL A 22 -7.63 -8.28 -5.55
CA VAL A 22 -7.78 -8.42 -4.08
C VAL A 22 -6.47 -8.11 -3.36
N VAL A 23 -5.34 -8.66 -3.84
CA VAL A 23 -4.03 -8.43 -3.25
C VAL A 23 -3.65 -6.95 -3.31
N MET A 24 -3.87 -6.29 -4.44
CA MET A 24 -3.60 -4.85 -4.58
C MET A 24 -4.42 -4.03 -3.59
N VAL A 25 -5.73 -4.26 -3.50
CA VAL A 25 -6.59 -3.52 -2.56
C VAL A 25 -6.19 -3.83 -1.11
N SER A 26 -5.82 -5.07 -0.82
CA SER A 26 -5.34 -5.47 0.51
C SER A 26 -4.10 -4.69 0.92
N ILE A 27 -3.18 -4.43 -0.01
CA ILE A 27 -1.98 -3.64 0.25
C ILE A 27 -2.31 -2.17 0.50
N MET A 28 -3.18 -1.59 -0.33
CA MET A 28 -3.62 -0.20 -0.17
C MET A 28 -4.34 0.00 1.17
N LEU A 29 -5.20 -0.93 1.57
CA LEU A 29 -5.83 -0.92 2.90
C LEU A 29 -4.85 -1.25 4.02
N GLY A 30 -3.76 -1.96 3.75
CA GLY A 30 -2.66 -2.16 4.69
C GLY A 30 -1.68 -0.98 4.75
N ALA A 31 -1.89 0.07 3.96
CA ALA A 31 -1.05 1.27 3.95
C ALA A 31 -1.53 2.26 5.03
N GLN A 32 -1.33 3.56 4.82
CA GLN A 32 -1.55 4.59 5.84
C GLN A 32 -3.02 5.05 5.96
N PHE A 33 -4.02 4.19 5.72
CA PHE A 33 -5.42 4.63 5.69
C PHE A 33 -5.94 5.12 7.06
N VAL A 34 -5.49 4.53 8.18
CA VAL A 34 -5.90 4.97 9.53
C VAL A 34 -5.39 6.38 9.83
N GLY A 35 -4.19 6.72 9.34
CA GLY A 35 -3.59 8.05 9.45
C GLY A 35 -4.06 9.04 8.38
N LEU A 36 -4.97 8.65 7.49
CA LEU A 36 -5.38 9.46 6.35
C LEU A 36 -5.95 10.83 6.75
N PRO A 37 -6.89 10.94 7.71
CA PRO A 37 -7.41 12.25 8.09
C PRO A 37 -6.34 13.16 8.69
N THR A 38 -5.42 12.60 9.49
CA THR A 38 -4.29 13.33 10.09
C THR A 38 -3.38 13.95 9.04
N GLN A 39 -3.24 13.33 7.86
CA GLN A 39 -2.39 13.84 6.79
C GLN A 39 -3.09 14.88 5.92
N LEU A 40 -4.40 14.71 5.66
CA LEU A 40 -5.10 15.55 4.67
C LEU A 40 -5.84 16.74 5.27
N VAL A 41 -6.46 16.58 6.44
CA VAL A 41 -7.28 17.65 7.04
C VAL A 41 -6.47 18.88 7.42
N PRO A 42 -5.21 18.79 7.90
CA PRO A 42 -4.39 20.00 8.12
C PRO A 42 -4.13 20.81 6.84
N LEU A 43 -4.11 20.16 5.67
CA LEU A 43 -3.82 20.79 4.37
C LEU A 43 -5.09 21.31 3.68
N ALA A 44 -6.16 20.50 3.70
CA ALA A 44 -7.36 20.73 2.91
C ALA A 44 -8.63 21.04 3.75
N GLY A 45 -8.53 20.95 5.08
CA GLY A 45 -9.67 21.14 5.99
C GLY A 45 -10.81 20.18 5.66
N GLN A 46 -12.03 20.72 5.61
CA GLN A 46 -13.24 20.01 5.24
C GLN A 46 -13.20 19.42 3.83
N LEU A 47 -12.37 19.94 2.92
CA LEU A 47 -12.21 19.42 1.55
C LEU A 47 -11.15 18.32 1.41
N ALA A 48 -10.67 17.76 2.52
CA ALA A 48 -9.76 16.61 2.49
C ALA A 48 -10.32 15.44 1.68
N TRP A 49 -11.62 15.17 1.72
CA TRP A 49 -12.26 14.10 0.95
C TRP A 49 -12.18 14.33 -0.58
N VAL A 50 -12.21 15.59 -1.04
CA VAL A 50 -12.02 15.92 -2.46
C VAL A 50 -10.60 15.53 -2.89
N SER A 51 -9.62 15.77 -2.02
CA SER A 51 -8.22 15.41 -2.27
C SER A 51 -8.03 13.90 -2.43
N VAL A 52 -8.80 13.11 -1.68
CA VAL A 52 -8.84 11.64 -1.83
C VAL A 52 -9.34 11.25 -3.22
N ILE A 53 -10.45 11.83 -3.69
CA ILE A 53 -11.00 11.52 -5.02
C ILE A 53 -10.02 11.89 -6.14
N LEU A 54 -9.44 13.09 -6.07
CA LEU A 54 -8.44 13.55 -7.04
C LEU A 54 -7.19 12.64 -7.01
N GLY A 55 -6.77 12.22 -5.83
CA GLY A 55 -5.64 11.31 -5.62
C GLY A 55 -5.89 9.94 -6.23
N GLY A 56 -7.08 9.38 -6.01
CA GLY A 56 -7.51 8.11 -6.59
C GLY A 56 -7.45 8.13 -8.12
N GLY A 57 -7.91 9.21 -8.75
CA GLY A 57 -7.79 9.40 -10.21
C GLY A 57 -6.35 9.53 -10.67
N LEU A 58 -5.54 10.34 -9.98
CA LEU A 58 -4.14 10.59 -10.30
C LEU A 58 -3.29 9.31 -10.25
N PHE A 59 -3.36 8.56 -9.14
CA PHE A 59 -2.57 7.34 -8.95
C PHE A 59 -3.13 6.14 -9.70
N PHE A 60 -4.43 6.12 -10.02
CA PHE A 60 -4.94 5.19 -11.04
C PHE A 60 -4.32 5.47 -12.41
N GLY A 61 -4.20 6.75 -12.80
CA GLY A 61 -3.49 7.17 -14.01
C GLY A 61 -2.03 6.70 -14.04
N ALA A 62 -1.31 6.86 -12.93
CA ALA A 62 0.06 6.34 -12.78
C ALA A 62 0.11 4.80 -12.93
N THR A 63 -0.82 4.09 -12.29
CA THR A 63 -0.92 2.62 -12.40
C THR A 63 -1.27 2.17 -13.82
N TRP A 64 -2.10 2.93 -14.53
CA TRP A 64 -2.42 2.66 -15.92
C TRP A 64 -1.19 2.78 -16.83
N ILE A 65 -0.32 3.76 -16.59
CA ILE A 65 0.97 3.87 -17.28
C ILE A 65 1.87 2.68 -16.94
N MET A 66 1.92 2.25 -15.67
CA MET A 66 2.66 1.04 -15.28
C MET A 66 2.17 -0.20 -16.02
N LEU A 67 0.86 -0.37 -16.15
CA LEU A 67 0.26 -1.47 -16.92
C LEU A 67 0.65 -1.41 -18.39
N LYS A 68 0.62 -0.22 -19.00
CA LYS A 68 1.06 -0.02 -20.39
C LYS A 68 2.53 -0.33 -20.59
N LEU A 69 3.38 0.06 -19.65
CA LEU A 69 4.80 -0.28 -19.67
C LEU A 69 5.02 -1.80 -19.55
N ALA A 70 4.30 -2.45 -18.63
CA ALA A 70 4.40 -3.89 -18.43
C ALA A 70 3.86 -4.69 -19.64
N ASP A 71 2.83 -4.19 -20.33
CA ASP A 71 2.32 -4.76 -21.58
C ASP A 71 3.37 -4.77 -22.71
N LEU A 72 4.34 -3.84 -22.72
CA LEU A 72 5.44 -3.84 -23.69
C LEU A 72 6.43 -5.00 -23.47
N TYR A 73 6.50 -5.54 -22.26
CA TYR A 73 7.42 -6.61 -21.85
C TYR A 73 6.68 -7.74 -21.12
N PRO A 74 5.76 -8.46 -21.79
CA PRO A 74 4.77 -9.30 -21.12
C PRO A 74 5.33 -10.53 -20.39
N ASN A 75 6.53 -10.99 -20.74
CA ASN A 75 7.15 -12.21 -20.21
C ASN A 75 8.33 -11.93 -19.28
N SER A 76 8.61 -10.66 -19.00
CA SER A 76 9.73 -10.22 -18.17
C SER A 76 9.23 -9.19 -17.17
N ASP A 77 9.64 -9.29 -15.91
CA ASP A 77 9.35 -8.22 -14.95
C ASP A 77 10.38 -7.09 -15.04
N LEU A 78 10.11 -6.05 -14.25
CA LEU A 78 10.89 -4.84 -14.17
C LEU A 78 12.38 -5.07 -13.89
N THR A 79 12.76 -6.13 -13.16
CA THR A 79 14.17 -6.41 -12.89
C THR A 79 14.93 -6.90 -14.13
N GLU A 80 14.23 -7.49 -15.10
CA GLU A 80 14.82 -8.02 -16.33
C GLU A 80 14.82 -7.01 -17.47
N TYR A 81 13.70 -6.31 -17.70
CA TYR A 81 13.59 -5.45 -18.87
C TYR A 81 14.28 -4.09 -18.67
N LEU A 82 14.36 -3.55 -17.46
CA LEU A 82 14.98 -2.23 -17.24
C LEU A 82 16.46 -2.18 -17.61
N PRO A 83 17.33 -3.13 -17.19
CA PRO A 83 18.73 -3.14 -17.61
C PRO A 83 18.91 -3.28 -19.12
N ARG A 84 17.99 -4.00 -19.80
CA ARG A 84 17.98 -4.15 -21.27
C ARG A 84 17.50 -2.89 -21.99
N LEU A 85 16.55 -2.18 -21.38
CA LEU A 85 15.95 -0.98 -21.94
C LEU A 85 16.88 0.23 -21.79
N LEU A 86 17.25 0.57 -20.55
CA LEU A 86 17.97 1.79 -20.17
C LEU A 86 19.50 1.61 -20.09
N GLY A 87 19.99 0.38 -20.25
CA GLY A 87 21.38 0.02 -19.96
C GLY A 87 21.59 -0.38 -18.50
N LYS A 88 22.69 -1.10 -18.24
CA LYS A 88 22.97 -1.74 -16.94
C LYS A 88 22.90 -0.78 -15.75
N TRP A 89 23.55 0.38 -15.85
CA TRP A 89 23.65 1.34 -14.73
C TRP A 89 22.33 2.02 -14.40
N LEU A 90 21.67 2.62 -15.40
CA LEU A 90 20.39 3.32 -15.21
C LEU A 90 19.27 2.34 -14.84
N GLY A 91 19.23 1.16 -15.46
CA GLY A 91 18.25 0.12 -15.14
C GLY A 91 18.36 -0.36 -13.69
N VAL A 92 19.59 -0.66 -13.22
CA VAL A 92 19.84 -1.04 -11.82
C VAL A 92 19.52 0.11 -10.87
N GLY A 93 19.79 1.36 -11.24
CA GLY A 93 19.42 2.54 -10.45
C GLY A 93 17.91 2.64 -10.20
N VAL A 94 17.09 2.49 -11.24
CA VAL A 94 15.62 2.52 -11.10
C VAL A 94 15.09 1.37 -10.25
N ILE A 95 15.68 0.16 -10.40
CA ILE A 95 15.36 -0.99 -9.53
C ILE A 95 15.72 -0.67 -8.07
N GLY A 96 16.88 -0.06 -7.84
CA GLY A 96 17.33 0.36 -6.51
C GLY A 96 16.37 1.35 -5.84
N VAL A 97 15.83 2.32 -6.60
CA VAL A 97 14.80 3.25 -6.10
C VAL A 97 13.53 2.51 -5.70
N LEU A 98 13.08 1.53 -6.50
CA LEU A 98 11.91 0.71 -6.15
C LEU A 98 12.14 -0.14 -4.89
N VAL A 99 13.32 -0.77 -4.78
CA VAL A 99 13.71 -1.55 -3.58
C VAL A 99 13.74 -0.65 -2.35
N LEU A 100 14.34 0.54 -2.45
CA LEU A 100 14.37 1.51 -1.36
C LEU A 100 12.97 1.96 -0.97
N LEU A 101 12.10 2.23 -1.96
CA LEU A 101 10.70 2.60 -1.71
C LEU A 101 9.98 1.51 -0.90
N ILE A 102 10.04 0.25 -1.35
CA ILE A 102 9.36 -0.87 -0.67
C ILE A 102 9.94 -1.07 0.75
N LEU A 103 11.26 -0.93 0.92
CA LEU A 103 11.92 -1.06 2.21
C LEU A 103 11.49 0.06 3.19
N VAL A 104 11.46 1.31 2.73
CA VAL A 104 11.01 2.46 3.55
C VAL A 104 9.53 2.35 3.90
N VAL A 105 8.66 1.93 2.96
CA VAL A 105 7.25 1.64 3.27
C VAL A 105 7.17 0.60 4.39
N THR A 106 7.94 -0.48 4.29
CA THR A 106 7.94 -1.56 5.28
C THR A 106 8.36 -1.04 6.67
N TRP A 107 9.41 -0.22 6.76
CA TRP A 107 9.84 0.40 8.01
C TRP A 107 8.78 1.32 8.62
N VAL A 108 8.24 2.25 7.82
CA VAL A 108 7.24 3.23 8.27
C VAL A 108 5.97 2.52 8.73
N THR A 109 5.48 1.53 7.97
CA THR A 109 4.28 0.79 8.33
C THR A 109 4.47 -0.01 9.62
N GLN A 110 5.60 -0.71 9.82
CA GLN A 110 5.87 -1.44 11.07
C GLN A 110 5.95 -0.50 12.28
N ASN A 111 6.66 0.62 12.14
CA ASN A 111 6.76 1.62 13.19
C ASN A 111 5.38 2.18 13.56
N GLN A 112 4.61 2.67 12.57
CA GLN A 112 3.27 3.23 12.81
C GLN A 112 2.31 2.19 13.40
N PHE A 113 2.32 0.96 12.87
CA PHE A 113 1.51 -0.15 13.36
C PHE A 113 1.77 -0.44 14.85
N SER A 114 3.05 -0.55 15.23
CA SER A 114 3.41 -0.82 16.63
C SER A 114 2.94 0.28 17.58
N ARG A 115 3.10 1.55 17.20
CA ARG A 115 2.67 2.71 18.00
C ARG A 115 1.16 2.74 18.19
N VAL A 116 0.39 2.44 17.15
CA VAL A 116 -1.07 2.34 17.23
C VAL A 116 -1.48 1.23 18.21
N LEU A 117 -0.86 0.05 18.11
CA LEU A 117 -1.21 -1.06 19.00
C LEU A 117 -0.82 -0.81 20.46
N VAL A 118 0.34 -0.21 20.74
CA VAL A 118 0.68 0.20 22.12
C VAL A 118 -0.34 1.20 22.66
N PHE A 119 -0.70 2.20 21.86
CA PHE A 119 -1.59 3.27 22.30
C PHE A 119 -3.02 2.79 22.59
N PHE A 120 -3.55 1.84 21.81
CA PHE A 120 -4.96 1.42 21.91
C PHE A 120 -5.18 0.06 22.58
N MET A 121 -4.21 -0.87 22.50
CA MET A 121 -4.38 -2.27 22.95
C MET A 121 -3.39 -2.72 24.02
N PHE A 122 -2.12 -2.32 23.92
CA PHE A 122 -1.02 -2.89 24.71
C PHE A 122 -0.18 -1.81 25.41
N ASP A 123 -0.77 -1.14 26.38
CA ASP A 123 -0.17 -0.04 27.15
C ASP A 123 1.14 -0.42 27.88
N ARG A 124 1.32 -1.69 28.22
CA ARG A 124 2.51 -2.21 28.93
C ARG A 124 3.53 -2.90 28.02
N THR A 125 3.22 -3.11 26.75
CA THR A 125 4.10 -3.83 25.82
C THR A 125 4.94 -2.84 25.03
N PRO A 126 6.28 -2.96 24.98
CA PRO A 126 7.10 -2.07 24.17
C PRO A 126 6.85 -2.29 22.67
N THR A 127 7.03 -1.24 21.87
CA THR A 127 6.87 -1.27 20.40
C THR A 127 7.73 -2.36 19.76
N ASP A 128 8.95 -2.56 20.27
CA ASP A 128 9.88 -3.61 19.85
C ASP A 128 9.26 -5.02 19.80
N VAL A 129 8.54 -5.41 20.85
CA VAL A 129 7.91 -6.73 20.95
C VAL A 129 6.78 -6.88 19.93
N ILE A 130 6.05 -5.79 19.66
CA ILE A 130 4.98 -5.78 18.66
C ILE A 130 5.57 -5.89 17.24
N ILE A 131 6.65 -5.16 16.95
CA ILE A 131 7.34 -5.24 15.65
C ILE A 131 7.90 -6.66 15.45
N MET A 132 8.61 -7.21 16.45
CA MET A 132 9.18 -8.56 16.35
C MET A 132 8.12 -9.64 16.15
N SER A 133 6.99 -9.56 16.87
CA SER A 133 5.90 -10.54 16.72
C SER A 133 5.25 -10.46 15.34
N MET A 134 4.98 -9.25 14.83
CA MET A 134 4.47 -9.08 13.47
C MET A 134 5.47 -9.60 12.43
N LEU A 135 6.76 -9.25 12.55
CA LEU A 135 7.79 -9.71 11.63
C LEU A 135 7.97 -11.23 11.64
N ALA A 136 7.81 -11.91 12.78
CA ALA A 136 7.87 -13.36 12.84
C ALA A 136 6.78 -14.02 11.99
N VAL A 137 5.54 -13.53 12.08
CA VAL A 137 4.41 -14.07 11.30
C VAL A 137 4.53 -13.69 9.83
N VAL A 138 4.95 -12.46 9.54
CA VAL A 138 5.25 -11.97 8.18
C VAL A 138 6.33 -12.83 7.52
N ALA A 139 7.43 -13.10 8.22
CA ALA A 139 8.51 -13.96 7.72
C ALA A 139 8.01 -15.38 7.45
N TYR A 140 7.26 -15.97 8.39
CA TYR A 140 6.67 -17.31 8.20
C TYR A 140 5.81 -17.42 6.93
N CYS A 141 5.02 -16.37 6.65
CA CYS A 141 4.21 -16.29 5.44
C CYS A 141 5.08 -16.07 4.18
N ALA A 142 6.05 -15.16 4.24
CA ALA A 142 6.93 -14.83 3.11
C ALA A 142 7.89 -15.98 2.71
N LEU A 143 8.15 -16.94 3.60
CA LEU A 143 8.87 -18.18 3.29
C LEU A 143 8.08 -19.12 2.36
N GLN A 144 6.76 -18.93 2.24
CA GLN A 144 5.88 -19.71 1.37
C GLN A 144 5.93 -19.22 -0.08
N ASP A 145 5.30 -19.98 -0.97
CA ASP A 145 5.10 -19.57 -2.36
C ASP A 145 4.05 -18.45 -2.49
N LEU A 146 4.13 -17.69 -3.59
CA LEU A 146 3.19 -16.60 -3.87
C LEU A 146 1.72 -17.05 -3.84
N GLY A 147 1.41 -18.25 -4.36
CA GLY A 147 0.05 -18.77 -4.37
C GLY A 147 -0.52 -18.95 -2.96
N THR A 148 0.30 -19.35 -2.00
CA THR A 148 -0.07 -19.44 -0.59
C THR A 148 -0.26 -18.06 0.03
N ILE A 149 0.67 -17.12 -0.18
CA ILE A 149 0.56 -15.73 0.31
C ILE A 149 -0.74 -15.08 -0.19
N VAL A 150 -1.04 -15.24 -1.48
CA VAL A 150 -2.25 -14.71 -2.11
C VAL A 150 -3.52 -15.29 -1.49
N ARG A 151 -3.58 -16.61 -1.25
CA ARG A 151 -4.76 -17.25 -0.63
C ARG A 151 -5.01 -16.75 0.79
N VAL A 152 -3.94 -16.60 1.58
CA VAL A 152 -4.04 -16.01 2.93
C VAL A 152 -4.52 -14.57 2.84
N ALA A 153 -3.97 -13.77 1.92
CA ALA A 153 -4.39 -12.40 1.71
C ALA A 153 -5.86 -12.28 1.30
N GLN A 154 -6.35 -13.16 0.42
CA GLN A 154 -7.76 -13.17 0.03
C GLN A 154 -8.71 -13.45 1.19
N PHE A 155 -8.40 -14.46 2.00
CA PHE A 155 -9.23 -14.84 3.14
C PHE A 155 -9.29 -13.71 4.18
N THR A 156 -8.11 -13.24 4.59
CA THR A 156 -8.00 -12.18 5.60
C THR A 156 -8.56 -10.85 5.13
N PHE A 157 -8.41 -10.50 3.84
CA PHE A 157 -9.03 -9.31 3.24
C PHE A 157 -10.55 -9.33 3.36
N LEU A 158 -11.19 -10.46 3.01
CA LEU A 158 -12.65 -10.56 3.04
C LEU A 158 -13.18 -10.36 4.47
N VAL A 159 -12.55 -11.01 5.44
CA VAL A 159 -12.91 -10.89 6.86
C VAL A 159 -12.69 -9.46 7.35
N ALA A 160 -11.52 -8.87 7.07
CA ALA A 160 -11.17 -7.51 7.48
C ALA A 160 -12.14 -6.47 6.92
N VAL A 161 -12.43 -6.53 5.61
CA VAL A 161 -13.35 -5.59 4.95
C VAL A 161 -14.77 -5.73 5.49
N ALA A 162 -15.25 -6.95 5.74
CA ALA A 162 -16.58 -7.17 6.31
C ALA A 162 -16.69 -6.56 7.72
N MET A 163 -15.68 -6.79 8.57
CA MET A 163 -15.65 -6.23 9.93
C MET A 163 -15.55 -4.70 9.92
N ILE A 164 -14.63 -4.13 9.14
CA ILE A 164 -14.44 -2.67 9.03
C ILE A 164 -15.71 -2.03 8.47
N GLY A 165 -16.33 -2.63 7.45
CA GLY A 165 -17.59 -2.15 6.89
C GLY A 165 -18.72 -2.13 7.92
N ALA A 166 -18.84 -3.18 8.76
CA ALA A 166 -19.80 -3.21 9.85
C ALA A 166 -19.55 -2.10 10.88
N ILE A 167 -18.30 -1.88 11.29
CA ILE A 167 -17.93 -0.85 12.27
C ILE A 167 -18.27 0.55 11.75
N TRP A 168 -17.90 0.88 10.50
CA TRP A 168 -18.23 2.18 9.91
C TRP A 168 -19.74 2.39 9.73
N SER A 169 -20.52 1.32 9.55
CA SER A 169 -21.98 1.44 9.46
C SER A 169 -22.62 1.91 10.76
N VAL A 170 -22.02 1.59 11.92
CA VAL A 170 -22.49 2.08 13.22
C VAL A 170 -22.00 3.50 13.51
N GLY A 171 -20.83 3.89 12.99
CA GLY A 171 -20.30 5.25 13.13
C GLY A 171 -21.26 6.36 12.66
N ILE A 172 -22.21 6.04 11.78
CA ILE A 172 -23.18 7.00 11.25
C ILE A 172 -24.09 7.61 12.32
N PHE A 173 -24.27 6.95 13.47
CA PHE A 173 -25.12 7.47 14.55
C PHE A 173 -24.57 8.74 15.21
N ASN A 174 -23.25 8.93 15.20
CA ASN A 174 -22.59 10.11 15.77
C ASN A 174 -22.29 11.19 14.72
N PHE A 175 -22.70 10.98 13.48
CA PHE A 175 -22.35 11.85 12.36
C PHE A 175 -23.19 13.13 12.37
N GLN A 176 -22.52 14.27 12.39
CA GLN A 176 -23.15 15.60 12.30
C GLN A 176 -22.78 16.24 10.95
N PRO A 177 -23.72 16.37 10.00
CA PRO A 177 -23.45 16.92 8.68
C PRO A 177 -22.90 18.35 8.70
N GLU A 178 -23.23 19.12 9.73
CA GLU A 178 -22.82 20.53 9.90
C GLU A 178 -21.29 20.65 10.00
N ASN A 179 -20.62 19.62 10.53
CA ASN A 179 -19.17 19.59 10.70
C ASN A 179 -18.41 19.51 9.36
N LEU A 180 -19.09 19.17 8.26
CA LEU A 180 -18.51 19.20 6.91
C LEU A 180 -18.58 20.57 6.24
N LEU A 181 -19.32 21.52 6.82
CA LEU A 181 -19.41 22.86 6.29
C LEU A 181 -18.16 23.70 6.65
N PRO A 182 -17.75 24.63 5.78
CA PRO A 182 -18.27 24.87 4.43
C PRO A 182 -17.72 23.89 3.38
N PHE A 183 -18.48 23.66 2.29
CA PHE A 183 -18.05 22.84 1.15
C PHE A 183 -17.13 23.58 0.15
N TRP A 184 -16.55 24.71 0.53
CA TRP A 184 -15.58 25.46 -0.26
C TRP A 184 -14.38 25.85 0.59
N THR A 185 -13.24 26.11 -0.06
CA THR A 185 -12.01 26.53 0.62
C THR A 185 -11.47 27.81 0.02
N ASN A 186 -10.92 28.66 0.88
CA ASN A 186 -10.16 29.84 0.46
C ASN A 186 -8.70 29.49 0.08
N LYS A 187 -8.29 28.22 0.28
CA LYS A 187 -6.93 27.73 0.01
C LYS A 187 -6.95 26.53 -0.96
N PRO A 188 -7.31 26.72 -2.24
CA PRO A 188 -7.39 25.63 -3.22
C PRO A 188 -6.06 24.90 -3.43
N ILE A 189 -4.92 25.61 -3.24
CA ILE A 189 -3.58 25.01 -3.29
C ILE A 189 -3.41 23.92 -2.21
N GLY A 190 -4.03 24.09 -1.04
CA GLY A 190 -3.98 23.09 0.03
C GLY A 190 -4.64 21.76 -0.36
N VAL A 191 -5.71 21.81 -1.16
CA VAL A 191 -6.37 20.62 -1.72
C VAL A 191 -5.46 19.89 -2.69
N LEU A 192 -4.71 20.61 -3.53
CA LEU A 192 -3.73 20.00 -4.45
C LEU A 192 -2.55 19.38 -3.69
N GLN A 193 -2.04 20.04 -2.65
CA GLN A 193 -0.98 19.49 -1.80
C GLN A 193 -1.45 18.23 -1.05
N ALA A 194 -2.69 18.25 -0.53
CA ALA A 194 -3.33 17.09 0.06
C ALA A 194 -3.49 15.96 -0.96
N THR A 195 -3.88 16.28 -2.20
CA THR A 195 -4.02 15.30 -3.30
C THR A 195 -2.72 14.54 -3.54
N LEU A 196 -1.57 15.24 -3.62
CA LEU A 196 -0.26 14.58 -3.75
C LEU A 196 0.09 13.75 -2.50
N SER A 197 -0.34 14.21 -1.32
CA SER A 197 -0.10 13.51 -0.05
C SER A 197 -0.87 12.19 0.07
N THR A 198 -1.90 11.97 -0.75
CA THR A 198 -2.66 10.71 -0.78
C THR A 198 -1.87 9.51 -1.30
N TRP A 199 -0.65 9.70 -1.83
CA TRP A 199 0.20 8.56 -2.23
C TRP A 199 0.34 7.56 -1.09
N GLY A 200 0.45 7.99 0.18
CA GLY A 200 0.55 7.08 1.32
C GLY A 200 -0.64 6.14 1.52
N THR A 201 -1.81 6.46 0.94
CA THR A 201 -3.04 5.64 0.98
C THR A 201 -3.13 4.68 -0.18
N TYR A 202 -2.77 5.15 -1.37
CA TYR A 202 -2.84 4.34 -2.59
C TYR A 202 -1.57 3.52 -2.80
N GLY A 203 -0.45 3.94 -2.21
CA GLY A 203 0.89 3.40 -2.43
C GLY A 203 0.99 1.90 -2.15
N GLY A 204 1.98 1.28 -2.78
CA GLY A 204 2.13 -0.16 -2.80
C GLY A 204 1.55 -0.80 -4.06
N TYR A 205 0.87 -0.05 -4.94
CA TYR A 205 0.50 -0.55 -6.27
C TYR A 205 1.72 -0.74 -7.19
N GLU A 206 2.87 -0.14 -6.88
CA GLU A 206 4.12 -0.26 -7.63
C GLU A 206 4.56 -1.71 -7.83
N ILE A 207 4.15 -2.61 -6.91
CA ILE A 207 4.43 -4.04 -7.01
C ILE A 207 3.87 -4.67 -8.28
N ILE A 208 2.92 -4.01 -8.96
CA ILE A 208 2.37 -4.45 -10.23
C ILE A 208 3.48 -4.70 -11.24
N LEU A 209 4.53 -3.86 -11.24
CA LEU A 209 5.66 -3.95 -12.15
C LEU A 209 6.50 -5.23 -11.95
N LEU A 210 6.38 -5.86 -10.79
CA LEU A 210 7.09 -7.08 -10.41
C LEU A 210 6.20 -8.32 -10.52
N LEU A 211 4.92 -8.19 -10.15
CA LEU A 211 3.98 -9.31 -10.21
C LEU A 211 3.35 -9.51 -11.59
N PHE A 212 3.47 -8.54 -12.50
CA PHE A 212 2.80 -8.58 -13.80
C PHE A 212 3.02 -9.87 -14.62
N PRO A 213 4.24 -10.42 -14.74
CA PRO A 213 4.46 -11.66 -15.51
C PRO A 213 3.74 -12.86 -14.90
N LEU A 214 3.49 -12.85 -13.59
CA LEU A 214 2.84 -13.91 -12.83
C LEU A 214 1.31 -13.89 -12.98
N ILE A 215 0.73 -12.84 -13.61
CA ILE A 215 -0.70 -12.73 -13.86
C ILE A 215 -1.08 -13.55 -15.10
N SER A 216 -2.01 -14.49 -14.92
CA SER A 216 -2.51 -15.41 -15.96
C SER A 216 -3.22 -14.71 -17.13
N GLN A 217 -3.46 -15.47 -18.22
CA GLN A 217 -3.73 -15.01 -19.60
C GLN A 217 -4.93 -14.06 -19.87
N LYS A 218 -5.71 -13.63 -18.86
CA LYS A 218 -6.83 -12.68 -19.03
C LYS A 218 -6.44 -11.22 -18.78
N ARG A 219 -5.24 -10.81 -19.21
CA ARG A 219 -4.68 -9.45 -18.98
C ARG A 219 -5.53 -8.32 -19.53
N ASN A 220 -6.36 -8.58 -20.54
CA ASN A 220 -7.36 -7.63 -21.06
C ASN A 220 -8.37 -7.14 -20.01
N LYS A 221 -8.60 -7.90 -18.93
CA LYS A 221 -9.46 -7.49 -17.81
C LYS A 221 -8.69 -6.80 -16.68
N LEU A 222 -7.37 -6.78 -16.72
CA LEU A 222 -6.52 -6.32 -15.63
C LEU A 222 -6.77 -4.84 -15.32
N VAL A 223 -6.77 -3.97 -16.33
CA VAL A 223 -7.08 -2.53 -16.16
C VAL A 223 -8.44 -2.31 -15.49
N LYS A 224 -9.46 -3.09 -15.88
CA LYS A 224 -10.80 -2.99 -15.26
C LYS A 224 -10.77 -3.39 -13.79
N VAL A 225 -10.11 -4.49 -13.46
CA VAL A 225 -10.01 -4.98 -12.07
C VAL A 225 -9.19 -4.02 -11.20
N VAL A 226 -8.07 -3.50 -11.72
CA VAL A 226 -7.27 -2.45 -11.07
C VAL A 226 -8.12 -1.21 -10.84
N GLY A 227 -8.87 -0.75 -11.85
CA GLY A 227 -9.76 0.41 -11.74
C GLY A 227 -10.85 0.22 -10.69
N PHE A 228 -11.50 -0.94 -10.65
CA PHE A 228 -12.44 -1.26 -9.56
C PHE A 228 -11.78 -1.25 -8.19
N GLY A 229 -10.54 -1.73 -8.09
CA GLY A 229 -9.74 -1.65 -6.88
C GLY A 229 -9.55 -0.21 -6.41
N PHE A 230 -9.09 0.68 -7.30
CA PHE A 230 -8.93 2.11 -7.03
C PHE A 230 -10.24 2.80 -6.63
N ILE A 231 -11.34 2.50 -7.32
CA ILE A 231 -12.66 3.03 -6.98
C ILE A 231 -13.06 2.58 -5.56
N PHE A 232 -12.88 1.31 -5.24
CA PHE A 232 -13.21 0.76 -3.93
C PHE A 232 -12.39 1.41 -2.81
N ILE A 233 -11.05 1.47 -2.93
CA ILE A 233 -10.21 2.10 -1.90
C ILE A 233 -10.51 3.60 -1.77
N THR A 234 -10.80 4.29 -2.88
CA THR A 234 -11.16 5.71 -2.87
C THR A 234 -12.47 5.92 -2.13
N LEU A 235 -13.48 5.09 -2.39
CA LEU A 235 -14.77 5.15 -1.71
C LEU A 235 -14.61 4.93 -0.19
N VAL A 236 -13.89 3.87 0.20
CA VAL A 236 -13.60 3.59 1.62
C VAL A 236 -12.85 4.75 2.27
N SER A 237 -11.85 5.30 1.60
CA SER A 237 -11.04 6.42 2.11
C SER A 237 -11.83 7.71 2.23
N VAL A 238 -12.73 7.99 1.29
CA VAL A 238 -13.68 9.12 1.38
C VAL A 238 -14.60 8.94 2.57
N ILE A 239 -15.19 7.74 2.75
CA ILE A 239 -16.04 7.45 3.90
C ILE A 239 -15.27 7.70 5.20
N VAL A 240 -14.05 7.18 5.33
CA VAL A 240 -13.21 7.39 6.52
C VAL A 240 -13.00 8.88 6.79
N VAL A 241 -12.59 9.68 5.80
CA VAL A 241 -12.32 11.11 5.99
C VAL A 241 -13.60 11.88 6.32
N VAL A 242 -14.68 11.64 5.59
CA VAL A 242 -15.98 12.30 5.78
C VAL A 242 -16.54 11.98 7.15
N MET A 243 -16.55 10.71 7.54
CA MET A 243 -17.01 10.27 8.85
C MET A 243 -16.15 10.86 9.97
N THR A 244 -14.84 10.89 9.79
CA THR A 244 -13.94 11.46 10.80
C THR A 244 -14.22 12.94 11.02
N VAL A 245 -14.28 13.74 9.95
CA VAL A 245 -14.60 15.17 10.06
C VAL A 245 -16.03 15.39 10.57
N GLY A 246 -16.99 14.58 10.11
CA GLY A 246 -18.39 14.67 10.50
C GLY A 246 -18.65 14.38 11.98
N VAL A 247 -17.87 13.47 12.59
CA VAL A 247 -18.05 13.09 14.00
C VAL A 247 -17.27 13.99 14.95
N ILE A 248 -16.02 14.34 14.64
CA ILE A 248 -15.16 15.09 15.58
C ILE A 248 -14.75 16.50 15.12
N THR A 249 -15.22 17.00 13.97
CA THR A 249 -14.84 18.28 13.34
C THR A 249 -13.42 18.33 12.77
N ALA A 250 -13.20 19.18 11.75
CA ALA A 250 -11.89 19.37 11.14
C ALA A 250 -10.83 19.97 12.09
N GLU A 251 -11.25 20.76 13.09
CA GLU A 251 -10.32 21.40 14.03
C GLU A 251 -9.78 20.39 15.05
N THR A 252 -10.65 19.54 15.60
CA THR A 252 -10.22 18.44 16.48
C THR A 252 -9.30 17.47 15.74
N VAL A 253 -9.61 17.12 14.48
CA VAL A 253 -8.75 16.22 13.68
C VAL A 253 -7.30 16.70 13.59
N LYS A 254 -7.06 18.02 13.50
CA LYS A 254 -5.69 18.57 13.42
C LYS A 254 -4.88 18.36 14.70
N ASN A 255 -5.56 18.23 15.83
CA ASN A 255 -4.95 18.09 17.15
C ASN A 255 -4.91 16.63 17.63
N GLU A 256 -5.51 15.70 16.88
CA GLU A 256 -5.58 14.29 17.20
C GLU A 256 -4.55 13.46 16.44
N SER A 257 -3.83 12.58 17.15
CA SER A 257 -2.84 11.69 16.53
C SER A 257 -3.49 10.58 15.71
N TYR A 258 -4.62 10.04 16.19
CA TYR A 258 -5.33 8.90 15.58
C TYR A 258 -6.84 9.16 15.49
N PRO A 259 -7.27 10.20 14.76
CA PRO A 259 -8.65 10.69 14.72
C PRO A 259 -9.63 9.60 14.24
N THR A 260 -9.22 8.77 13.29
CA THR A 260 -10.00 7.62 12.80
C THR A 260 -10.40 6.67 13.93
N LEU A 261 -9.48 6.38 14.86
CA LEU A 261 -9.74 5.48 15.98
C LEU A 261 -10.54 6.16 17.10
N VAL A 262 -10.39 7.48 17.26
CA VAL A 262 -11.24 8.28 18.16
C VAL A 262 -12.70 8.22 17.72
N VAL A 263 -12.96 8.30 16.43
CA VAL A 263 -14.32 8.18 15.86
C VAL A 263 -14.91 6.80 16.10
N VAL A 264 -14.11 5.73 15.94
CA VAL A 264 -14.59 4.37 16.23
C VAL A 264 -14.87 4.20 17.73
N ARG A 265 -14.03 4.79 18.60
CA ARG A 265 -14.20 4.75 20.06
C ARG A 265 -15.43 5.54 20.52
N SER A 266 -15.81 6.63 19.86
CA SER A 266 -16.96 7.45 20.28
C SER A 266 -18.31 6.77 20.05
N VAL A 267 -18.34 5.68 19.29
CA VAL A 267 -19.55 4.92 19.01
C VAL A 267 -19.95 4.11 20.24
N GLU A 268 -20.98 4.57 20.94
CA GLU A 268 -21.64 3.82 21.99
C GLU A 268 -22.82 3.04 21.41
N LEU A 269 -22.92 1.74 21.70
CA LEU A 269 -24.03 0.88 21.29
C LEU A 269 -24.90 0.53 22.50
N PRO A 270 -25.97 1.31 22.78
CA PRO A 270 -26.82 1.08 23.94
C PRO A 270 -27.41 -0.34 23.93
N GLY A 271 -27.32 -1.05 25.05
CA GLY A 271 -27.89 -2.39 25.21
C GLY A 271 -27.03 -3.55 24.68
N THR A 272 -25.79 -3.29 24.26
CA THR A 272 -24.81 -4.33 23.89
C THR A 272 -23.65 -4.39 24.88
N PHE A 273 -23.00 -5.55 25.02
CA PHE A 273 -21.76 -5.71 25.82
C PHE A 273 -20.51 -5.22 25.07
N ILE A 274 -20.67 -4.59 23.90
CA ILE A 274 -19.56 -4.18 23.03
C ILE A 274 -19.17 -2.74 23.37
N GLU A 275 -18.26 -2.59 24.33
CA GLU A 275 -17.85 -1.26 24.85
C GLU A 275 -16.58 -0.71 24.16
N ARG A 276 -15.75 -1.55 23.51
CA ARG A 276 -14.46 -1.15 22.92
C ARG A 276 -14.37 -1.46 21.42
N LEU A 277 -15.20 -0.80 20.62
CA LEU A 277 -15.29 -1.01 19.17
C LEU A 277 -13.94 -0.79 18.46
N GLU A 278 -13.08 0.08 18.99
CA GLU A 278 -11.75 0.31 18.43
C GLU A 278 -10.87 -0.93 18.48
N ASN A 279 -11.04 -1.81 19.47
CA ASN A 279 -10.28 -3.06 19.56
C ASN A 279 -10.69 -4.02 18.42
N TYR A 280 -11.99 -4.10 18.12
CA TYR A 280 -12.48 -4.94 17.01
C TYR A 280 -12.03 -4.40 15.66
N PHE A 281 -11.97 -3.08 15.51
CA PHE A 281 -11.40 -2.44 14.33
C PHE A 281 -9.92 -2.80 14.16
N LEU A 282 -9.13 -2.72 15.23
CA LEU A 282 -7.71 -3.06 15.19
C LEU A 282 -7.48 -4.54 14.89
N ILE A 283 -8.31 -5.44 15.45
CA ILE A 283 -8.28 -6.88 15.12
C ILE A 283 -8.55 -7.12 13.62
N ALA A 284 -9.50 -6.38 13.02
CA ALA A 284 -9.76 -6.45 11.59
C ALA A 284 -8.64 -5.79 10.74
N TRP A 285 -7.94 -4.82 11.30
CA TRP A 285 -6.87 -4.09 10.61
C TRP A 285 -5.53 -4.84 10.58
N ILE A 286 -5.18 -5.54 11.67
CA ILE A 286 -3.92 -6.31 11.79
C ILE A 286 -3.67 -7.22 10.56
N PRO A 287 -4.64 -8.01 10.06
CA PRO A 287 -4.45 -8.84 8.88
C PRO A 287 -4.14 -8.07 7.59
N LEU A 288 -4.65 -6.84 7.44
CA LEU A 288 -4.39 -6.00 6.25
C LEU A 288 -2.93 -5.54 6.22
N ILE A 289 -2.41 -5.11 7.38
CA ILE A 289 -1.00 -4.78 7.56
C ILE A 289 -0.14 -6.03 7.33
N PHE A 290 -0.50 -7.15 7.94
CA PHE A 290 0.21 -8.42 7.74
C PHE A 290 0.31 -8.80 6.24
N ASN A 291 -0.78 -8.68 5.49
CA ASN A 291 -0.78 -9.01 4.06
C ASN A 291 0.16 -8.13 3.24
N SER A 292 0.14 -6.82 3.47
CA SER A 292 1.02 -5.88 2.75
C SER A 292 2.49 -6.17 3.05
N GLN A 293 2.81 -6.38 4.32
CA GLN A 293 4.16 -6.66 4.80
C GLN A 293 4.68 -8.02 4.31
N ALA A 294 3.87 -9.08 4.38
CA ALA A 294 4.23 -10.40 3.87
C ALA A 294 4.58 -10.37 2.38
N LEU A 295 3.80 -9.62 1.59
CA LEU A 295 4.06 -9.51 0.16
C LEU A 295 5.28 -8.63 -0.14
N PHE A 296 5.48 -7.52 0.57
CA PHE A 296 6.67 -6.68 0.39
C PHE A 296 7.95 -7.45 0.73
N VAL A 297 7.97 -8.18 1.84
CA VAL A 297 9.12 -9.03 2.22
C VAL A 297 9.37 -10.12 1.17
N TYR A 298 8.31 -10.80 0.70
CA TYR A 298 8.42 -11.79 -0.36
C TYR A 298 9.02 -11.19 -1.64
N VAL A 299 8.50 -10.06 -2.10
CA VAL A 299 8.94 -9.41 -3.34
C VAL A 299 10.39 -8.91 -3.22
N LEU A 300 10.77 -8.30 -2.09
CA LEU A 300 12.15 -7.90 -1.82
C LEU A 300 13.08 -9.11 -1.86
N ALA A 301 12.71 -10.22 -1.21
CA ALA A 301 13.49 -11.45 -1.23
C ALA A 301 13.65 -12.02 -2.65
N GLN A 302 12.60 -11.98 -3.48
CA GLN A 302 12.66 -12.41 -4.88
C GLN A 302 13.62 -11.56 -5.71
N ILE A 303 13.60 -10.22 -5.54
CA ILE A 303 14.55 -9.32 -6.22
C ILE A 303 15.98 -9.68 -5.81
N MET A 304 16.25 -9.82 -4.51
CA MET A 304 17.59 -10.11 -4.01
C MET A 304 18.10 -11.48 -4.49
N THR A 305 17.22 -12.48 -4.56
CA THR A 305 17.51 -13.82 -5.08
C THR A 305 18.00 -13.76 -6.52
N ARG A 306 17.32 -12.98 -7.36
CA ARG A 306 17.67 -12.82 -8.78
C ARG A 306 18.97 -12.05 -8.98
N LEU A 307 19.20 -11.01 -8.16
CA LEU A 307 20.43 -10.22 -8.22
C LEU A 307 21.65 -11.00 -7.75
N SER A 308 21.48 -11.89 -6.76
CA SER A 308 22.55 -12.70 -6.18
C SER A 308 22.76 -14.05 -6.87
N GLY A 309 21.85 -14.47 -7.75
CA GLY A 309 21.92 -15.75 -8.46
C GLY A 309 21.57 -16.96 -7.59
N PHE A 310 20.94 -16.76 -6.43
CA PHE A 310 20.50 -17.86 -5.56
C PHE A 310 19.28 -18.58 -6.16
N ALA A 311 19.11 -19.86 -5.81
CA ALA A 311 17.99 -20.68 -6.30
C ALA A 311 16.70 -20.52 -5.47
N ASP A 312 16.79 -20.08 -4.22
CA ASP A 312 15.68 -20.00 -3.27
C ASP A 312 15.65 -18.60 -2.62
N HIS A 313 14.44 -18.04 -2.44
CA HIS A 313 14.22 -16.73 -1.83
C HIS A 313 14.22 -16.75 -0.31
N ARG A 314 14.03 -17.93 0.30
CA ARG A 314 13.92 -18.08 1.76
C ARG A 314 15.09 -17.51 2.57
N PRO A 315 16.37 -17.66 2.17
CA PRO A 315 17.48 -17.04 2.90
C PRO A 315 17.38 -15.52 2.93
N TRP A 316 16.93 -14.91 1.84
CA TRP A 316 16.75 -13.46 1.76
C TRP A 316 15.57 -12.97 2.60
N VAL A 317 14.50 -13.76 2.74
CA VAL A 317 13.43 -13.46 3.70
C VAL A 317 14.01 -13.34 5.12
N LEU A 318 14.81 -14.31 5.54
CA LEU A 318 15.42 -14.30 6.89
C LEU A 318 16.42 -13.15 7.07
N ALA A 319 17.19 -12.81 6.04
CA ALA A 319 18.12 -11.67 6.08
C ALA A 319 17.41 -10.30 6.12
N LEU A 320 16.22 -10.19 5.53
CA LEU A 320 15.44 -8.95 5.53
C LEU A 320 14.78 -8.66 6.88
N VAL A 321 14.42 -9.68 7.66
CA VAL A 321 13.78 -9.51 8.99
C VAL A 321 14.58 -8.59 9.92
N PRO A 322 15.87 -8.84 10.22
CA PRO A 322 16.63 -7.95 11.09
C PRO A 322 16.80 -6.55 10.50
N LEU A 323 16.96 -6.43 9.17
CA LEU A 323 17.05 -5.12 8.49
C LEU A 323 15.76 -4.31 8.64
N ILE A 324 14.61 -4.97 8.53
CA ILE A 324 13.29 -4.34 8.69
C ILE A 324 13.07 -3.95 10.15
N TYR A 325 13.42 -4.83 11.09
CA TYR A 325 13.36 -4.53 12.52
C TYR A 325 14.21 -3.31 12.88
N THR A 326 15.48 -3.28 12.46
CA THR A 326 16.37 -2.15 12.74
C THR A 326 15.85 -0.87 12.10
N GLY A 327 15.38 -0.91 10.85
CA GLY A 327 14.86 0.30 10.21
C GLY A 327 13.58 0.82 10.86
N ALA A 328 12.69 -0.07 11.32
CA ALA A 328 11.45 0.32 11.98
C ALA A 328 11.68 0.93 13.38
N THR A 329 12.63 0.39 14.14
CA THR A 329 13.02 0.91 15.47
C THR A 329 13.85 2.18 15.38
N LEU A 330 14.66 2.36 14.33
CA LEU A 330 15.38 3.62 14.08
C LEU A 330 14.44 4.81 13.83
N LEU A 331 13.19 4.55 13.44
CA LEU A 331 12.15 5.58 13.28
C LEU A 331 11.47 5.95 14.61
N ASP A 332 12.03 5.55 15.75
CA ASP A 332 11.50 5.90 17.06
C ASP A 332 11.55 7.43 17.29
N GLY A 333 10.38 7.98 17.64
CA GLY A 333 10.15 9.41 17.76
C GLY A 333 9.07 9.91 16.79
N LEU A 334 8.16 10.75 17.29
CA LEU A 334 7.02 11.25 16.49
C LEU A 334 7.48 12.08 15.29
N GLU A 335 8.50 12.93 15.48
CA GLU A 335 9.03 13.79 14.41
C GLU A 335 9.71 13.00 13.30
N LEU A 336 10.55 12.02 13.67
CA LEU A 336 11.26 11.20 12.71
C LEU A 336 10.31 10.30 11.92
N SER A 337 9.33 9.69 12.58
CA SER A 337 8.26 8.92 11.93
C SER A 337 7.44 9.79 10.96
N ALA A 338 7.10 11.02 11.35
CA ALA A 338 6.39 11.97 10.48
C ALA A 338 7.24 12.41 9.28
N LEU A 339 8.54 12.66 9.49
CA LEU A 339 9.48 12.98 8.40
C LEU A 339 9.62 11.81 7.43
N ALA A 340 9.80 10.60 7.95
CA ALA A 340 9.89 9.39 7.14
C ALA A 340 8.62 9.17 6.31
N GLY A 341 7.43 9.42 6.88
CA GLY A 341 6.16 9.41 6.14
C GLY A 341 6.13 10.43 5.00
N LYS A 342 6.60 11.67 5.21
CA LYS A 342 6.69 12.69 4.15
C LYS A 342 7.68 12.31 3.06
N VAL A 343 8.87 11.85 3.44
CA VAL A 343 9.91 11.38 2.51
C VAL A 343 9.38 10.21 1.68
N LEU A 344 8.68 9.29 2.33
CA LEU A 344 8.08 8.15 1.67
C LEU A 344 7.05 8.57 0.61
N THR A 345 6.11 9.45 0.97
CA THR A 345 5.12 10.01 0.04
C THR A 345 5.78 10.73 -1.14
N LEU A 346 6.85 11.50 -0.89
CA LEU A 346 7.60 12.17 -1.94
C LEU A 346 8.31 11.16 -2.87
N LEU A 347 9.05 10.19 -2.32
CA LEU A 347 9.75 9.16 -3.07
C LEU A 347 8.78 8.36 -3.95
N GLY A 348 7.68 7.93 -3.37
CA GLY A 348 6.63 7.19 -4.06
C GLY A 348 5.94 8.00 -5.15
N GLY A 349 5.62 9.27 -4.87
CA GLY A 349 5.07 10.20 -5.84
C GLY A 349 6.02 10.46 -7.02
N VAL A 350 7.30 10.72 -6.75
CA VAL A 350 8.33 10.93 -7.78
C VAL A 350 8.54 9.66 -8.62
N PHE A 351 8.58 8.49 -7.98
CA PHE A 351 8.70 7.22 -8.69
C PHE A 351 7.51 6.99 -9.62
N SER A 352 6.30 7.15 -9.11
CA SER A 352 5.06 6.85 -9.83
C SER A 352 4.68 7.89 -10.90
N LEU A 353 4.86 9.18 -10.63
CA LEU A 353 4.44 10.27 -11.51
C LEU A 353 5.59 10.83 -12.36
N GLY A 354 6.84 10.57 -11.99
CA GLY A 354 8.03 11.03 -12.70
C GLY A 354 8.76 9.90 -13.41
N ILE A 355 9.41 9.01 -12.64
CA ILE A 355 10.34 8.01 -13.18
C ILE A 355 9.61 7.05 -14.13
N ILE A 356 8.49 6.46 -13.71
CA ILE A 356 7.79 5.46 -14.53
C ILE A 356 7.24 6.02 -15.85
N PRO A 357 6.56 7.18 -15.89
CA PRO A 357 6.15 7.79 -17.15
C PRO A 357 7.32 8.07 -18.09
N LEU A 358 8.47 8.54 -17.60
CA LEU A 358 9.66 8.75 -18.41
C LEU A 358 10.20 7.44 -19.01
N VAL A 359 10.26 6.38 -18.20
CA VAL A 359 10.65 5.04 -18.68
C VAL A 359 9.68 4.53 -19.75
N TYR A 360 8.37 4.74 -19.55
CA TYR A 360 7.36 4.36 -20.55
C TYR A 360 7.49 5.12 -21.87
N LEU A 361 7.69 6.44 -21.82
CA LEU A 361 7.91 7.25 -23.03
C LEU A 361 9.15 6.80 -23.79
N TYR A 362 10.25 6.53 -23.07
CA TYR A 362 11.49 6.02 -23.68
C TYR A 362 11.31 4.62 -24.29
N ALA A 363 10.63 3.71 -23.59
CA ALA A 363 10.32 2.36 -24.09
C ALA A 363 9.49 2.42 -25.38
N LYS A 364 8.46 3.28 -25.39
CA LYS A 364 7.59 3.47 -26.55
C LYS A 364 8.36 4.03 -27.75
N TRP A 365 9.22 5.02 -27.53
CA TRP A 365 10.06 5.59 -28.58
C TRP A 365 11.02 4.55 -29.18
N LYS A 366 11.70 3.76 -28.34
CA LYS A 366 12.61 2.70 -28.80
C LYS A 366 11.90 1.61 -29.62
N ASN A 367 10.71 1.18 -29.19
CA ASN A 367 9.94 0.16 -29.91
C ASN A 367 9.39 0.66 -31.26
N GLN A 368 9.06 1.95 -31.38
CA GLN A 368 8.63 2.55 -32.66
C GLN A 368 9.77 2.65 -33.68
N GLY A 369 11.00 2.89 -33.23
CA GLY A 369 12.18 2.90 -34.11
C GLY A 369 12.49 1.55 -34.76
N VAL A 370 12.18 0.44 -34.08
CA VAL A 370 12.35 -0.92 -34.61
C VAL A 370 11.32 -1.22 -35.71
N THR A 371 10.06 -0.78 -35.56
CA THR A 371 9.01 -1.03 -36.55
C THR A 371 9.11 -0.15 -37.80
N ALA A 372 9.84 0.96 -37.74
CA ALA A 372 10.09 1.85 -38.87
C ALA A 372 11.30 1.43 -39.73
N GLY A 373 12.23 0.63 -39.18
CA GLY A 373 13.39 0.11 -39.91
C GLY A 373 13.13 -1.19 -40.69
N GLU A 374 11.97 -1.82 -40.49
CA GLU A 374 11.54 -3.04 -41.20
C GLU A 374 10.54 -2.75 -42.33
N ARG A 375 10.35 -1.49 -42.72
CA ARG A 375 9.46 -1.07 -43.82
C ARG A 375 10.21 -0.52 -45.01
#